data_AF-A0A8C1LPP0-F1
#
_entry.id   AF-A0A8C1LPP0-F1
#
_cell.length_a   1.000
_cell.length_b   1.000
_cell.length_c   1.000
_cell.angle_alpha   90.00
_cell.angle_beta   90.00
_cell.angle_gamma   90.00
#
_symmetry.space_group_name_H-M   'P 1'
#
loop_
_entity.id
_entity.type
_entity.pdbx_description
1 polymer ?
#
loop_
_entity_poly.entity_id
_entity_poly.type
_entity_poly.pdbx_seq_one_letter_code
_entity_poly.pdbx_strand_id
1 'polypeptide(L)'
;FSQVMEVFSSSEILQQLLVCVFSVGTDELSAFVMDEDSVTLHSNVETKQQEDIKWYFDDTRIAQITGDLSFICTDVQCNEGSERFRDRLKLDHQTGSLTITNITTTDSGDYELKIISSNSISEKTFSVTVHDVPAAERDEMKRKSVKEGESVTLDPGVMKNPNDLMTWYLNDICIAEISEEPRMICTDVHCNNGTERFRDRLNLAHQTGSLTITNTRTTDSGLYTLQIISSRFSIIRSFSVIVTGVYLSGLSAGQIAGICAAAILLIMAASVCVFYFYKCQVKRKGEYYISDGKSVFSLSLSLSLSLSLSL
;
A
#
# COMPACT_ATOMS: atom_id res chain seq x y z
N PHE A 1 12.84 -7.50 -43.24
CA PHE A 1 11.60 -7.17 -42.52
C PHE A 1 11.15 -8.29 -41.60
N SER A 2 10.96 -9.54 -42.05
CA SER A 2 10.56 -10.65 -41.15
C SER A 2 11.64 -11.09 -40.14
N GLN A 3 12.92 -11.19 -40.54
CA GLN A 3 14.03 -11.58 -39.63
C GLN A 3 14.53 -10.46 -38.72
N VAL A 4 14.07 -9.22 -38.95
CA VAL A 4 14.43 -8.08 -38.10
C VAL A 4 13.46 -8.00 -36.90
N MET A 5 12.28 -8.60 -37.00
CA MET A 5 11.27 -8.66 -35.92
C MET A 5 11.59 -9.67 -34.82
N GLU A 6 12.36 -10.74 -35.10
CA GLU A 6 12.66 -11.79 -34.11
C GLU A 6 13.83 -11.44 -33.17
N VAL A 7 14.59 -10.37 -33.44
CA VAL A 7 15.76 -9.99 -32.61
C VAL A 7 15.43 -8.89 -31.60
N PHE A 8 14.26 -8.26 -31.66
CA PHE A 8 13.92 -7.11 -30.80
C PHE A 8 13.18 -7.45 -29.50
N SER A 9 12.99 -8.73 -29.17
CA SER A 9 12.17 -9.19 -28.03
C SER A 9 12.93 -9.32 -26.69
N SER A 10 14.03 -8.61 -26.44
CA SER A 10 14.89 -8.89 -25.26
C SER A 10 15.51 -7.69 -24.55
N SER A 11 14.95 -6.49 -24.66
CA SER A 11 15.46 -5.32 -23.93
C SER A 11 14.33 -4.58 -23.21
N GLU A 12 14.31 -4.62 -21.88
CA GLU A 12 13.43 -3.84 -21.00
C GLU A 12 13.47 -2.34 -21.33
N ILE A 13 14.64 -1.85 -21.77
CA ILE A 13 14.85 -0.45 -22.17
C ILE A 13 14.04 -0.10 -23.42
N LEU A 14 13.78 -1.06 -24.31
CA LEU A 14 12.99 -0.82 -25.52
C LEU A 14 11.48 -0.86 -25.25
N GLN A 15 11.01 -1.65 -24.28
CA GLN A 15 9.62 -1.54 -23.80
C GLN A 15 9.38 -0.16 -23.19
N GLN A 16 10.34 0.33 -22.39
CA GLN A 16 10.28 1.66 -21.80
C GLN A 16 10.42 2.78 -22.85
N LEU A 17 11.19 2.57 -23.93
CA LEU A 17 11.25 3.49 -25.06
C LEU A 17 9.98 3.48 -25.91
N LEU A 18 9.25 2.36 -25.99
CA LEU A 18 7.96 2.30 -26.70
C LEU A 18 6.91 3.18 -25.99
N VAL A 19 6.98 3.27 -24.66
CA VAL A 19 6.18 4.22 -23.86
C VAL A 19 6.51 5.67 -24.23
N CYS A 20 7.75 5.99 -24.62
CA CYS A 20 8.16 7.35 -24.97
C CYS A 20 7.71 7.82 -26.37
N VAL A 21 7.28 6.94 -27.28
CA VAL A 21 7.01 7.31 -28.69
C VAL A 21 5.56 7.79 -28.91
N PHE A 22 4.65 7.64 -27.95
CA PHE A 22 3.25 8.06 -28.12
C PHE A 22 2.89 9.45 -27.54
N SER A 23 3.85 10.21 -26.99
CA SER A 23 3.60 11.62 -26.61
C SER A 23 3.65 12.56 -27.82
N VAL A 24 2.77 12.33 -28.80
CA VAL A 24 2.43 13.31 -29.84
C VAL A 24 0.96 13.66 -29.67
N GLY A 25 0.75 14.71 -28.86
CA GLY A 25 -0.39 15.62 -28.82
C GLY A 25 -1.79 15.10 -29.14
N THR A 26 -2.56 14.81 -28.09
CA THR A 26 -3.94 15.31 -27.93
C THR A 26 -4.14 15.65 -26.46
N ASP A 27 -4.99 16.64 -26.18
CA ASP A 27 -5.41 17.09 -24.85
C ASP A 27 -6.37 16.06 -24.21
N GLU A 28 -6.01 14.79 -24.31
CA GLU A 28 -6.79 13.63 -23.91
C GLU A 28 -6.07 12.97 -22.74
N LEU A 29 -6.45 13.38 -21.52
CA LEU A 29 -6.00 12.77 -20.27
C LEU A 29 -6.56 11.33 -20.20
N SER A 30 -5.80 10.36 -20.70
CA SER A 30 -6.09 8.94 -20.57
C SER A 30 -5.63 8.41 -19.21
N ALA A 31 -6.45 7.56 -18.59
CA ALA A 31 -6.06 6.85 -17.38
C ALA A 31 -5.25 5.61 -17.75
N PHE A 32 -3.98 5.57 -17.34
CA PHE A 32 -3.11 4.40 -17.50
C PHE A 32 -3.11 3.57 -16.23
N VAL A 33 -3.69 2.37 -16.30
CA VAL A 33 -3.87 1.48 -15.15
C VAL A 33 -3.28 0.11 -15.43
N MET A 34 -3.00 -0.62 -14.36
CA MET A 34 -2.53 -2.00 -14.41
C MET A 34 -3.69 -2.92 -14.08
N ASP A 35 -3.60 -4.16 -14.54
CA ASP A 35 -4.61 -5.16 -14.21
C ASP A 35 -4.73 -5.36 -12.68
N GLU A 36 -5.95 -5.60 -12.20
CA GLU A 36 -6.45 -5.57 -10.81
C GLU A 36 -6.39 -4.22 -10.07
N ASP A 37 -6.06 -3.11 -10.74
CA ASP A 37 -6.25 -1.79 -10.14
C ASP A 37 -7.74 -1.44 -10.00
N SER A 38 -8.04 -0.40 -9.24
CA SER A 38 -9.34 0.27 -9.32
C SER A 38 -9.18 1.66 -9.93
N VAL A 39 -10.09 2.04 -10.81
CA VAL A 39 -10.13 3.38 -11.42
C VAL A 39 -11.48 4.03 -11.13
N THR A 40 -11.45 5.30 -10.75
CA THR A 40 -12.63 6.15 -10.61
C THR A 40 -12.58 7.22 -11.69
N LEU A 41 -13.67 7.34 -12.46
CA LEU A 41 -13.85 8.37 -13.46
C LEU A 41 -14.71 9.49 -12.85
N HIS A 42 -14.12 10.67 -12.72
CA HIS A 42 -14.75 11.80 -12.05
C HIS A 42 -15.73 12.49 -13.00
N SER A 43 -17.00 12.54 -12.61
CA SER A 43 -18.01 13.30 -13.34
C SER A 43 -17.72 14.81 -13.31
N ASN A 44 -17.09 15.29 -12.22
CA ASN A 44 -16.94 16.69 -11.85
C ASN A 44 -18.29 17.44 -11.78
N VAL A 45 -19.33 16.76 -11.29
CA VAL A 45 -20.67 17.30 -11.04
C VAL A 45 -20.97 17.21 -9.54
N GLU A 46 -21.44 18.30 -8.96
CA GLU A 46 -22.17 18.25 -7.69
C GLU A 46 -23.64 18.00 -8.06
N THR A 47 -24.17 16.81 -7.81
CA THR A 47 -25.53 16.47 -8.26
C THR A 47 -26.56 17.42 -7.64
N LYS A 48 -27.01 18.43 -8.39
CA LYS A 48 -28.07 19.35 -7.95
C LYS A 48 -29.43 18.71 -8.21
N GLN A 49 -29.73 17.61 -7.52
CA GLN A 49 -31.05 16.96 -7.35
C GLN A 49 -32.04 16.86 -8.55
N GLN A 50 -31.61 17.05 -9.80
CA GLN A 50 -32.50 17.06 -10.99
C GLN A 50 -31.79 16.61 -12.28
N GLU A 51 -30.57 16.08 -12.19
CA GLU A 51 -29.78 15.65 -13.35
C GLU A 51 -29.73 14.12 -13.40
N ASP A 52 -30.13 13.55 -14.54
CA ASP A 52 -29.93 12.13 -14.81
C ASP A 52 -28.50 11.90 -15.28
N ILE A 53 -27.80 11.00 -14.60
CA ILE A 53 -26.42 10.63 -14.93
C ILE A 53 -26.42 9.22 -15.50
N LYS A 54 -25.85 9.06 -16.69
CA LYS A 54 -25.74 7.77 -17.38
C LYS A 54 -24.31 7.53 -17.84
N TRP A 55 -23.82 6.34 -17.58
CA TRP A 55 -22.52 5.87 -18.04
C TRP A 55 -22.70 4.79 -19.10
N TYR A 56 -21.89 4.88 -20.15
CA TYR A 56 -21.86 3.95 -21.27
C TYR A 56 -20.44 3.44 -21.49
N PHE A 57 -20.35 2.19 -21.92
CA PHE A 57 -19.14 1.55 -22.42
C PHE A 57 -19.53 0.73 -23.65
N ASP A 58 -18.84 0.93 -24.78
CA ASP A 58 -19.20 0.34 -26.07
C ASP A 58 -20.70 0.49 -26.41
N ASP A 59 -21.21 1.73 -26.35
CA ASP A 59 -22.63 2.11 -26.54
C ASP A 59 -23.63 1.43 -25.59
N THR A 60 -23.15 0.64 -24.64
CA THR A 60 -23.96 -0.11 -23.69
C THR A 60 -24.05 0.66 -22.39
N ARG A 61 -25.27 0.96 -21.92
CA ARG A 61 -25.46 1.64 -20.63
C ARG A 61 -25.07 0.71 -19.49
N ILE A 62 -24.01 1.06 -18.78
CA ILE A 62 -23.44 0.28 -17.68
C ILE A 62 -23.78 0.85 -16.31
N ALA A 63 -24.21 2.10 -16.19
CA ALA A 63 -24.64 2.66 -14.91
C ALA A 63 -25.61 3.83 -15.10
N GLN A 64 -26.50 4.03 -14.14
CA GLN A 64 -27.41 5.18 -14.14
C GLN A 64 -27.78 5.63 -12.73
N ILE A 65 -27.90 6.95 -12.55
CA ILE A 65 -28.62 7.61 -11.46
C ILE A 65 -29.68 8.52 -12.10
N THR A 66 -30.93 8.42 -11.62
CA THR A 66 -31.98 9.39 -11.97
C THR A 66 -31.88 10.61 -11.04
N GLY A 67 -32.21 11.81 -11.54
CA GLY A 67 -32.02 13.06 -10.81
C GLY A 67 -32.75 13.14 -9.46
N ASP A 68 -33.88 12.46 -9.32
CA ASP A 68 -34.65 12.34 -8.07
C ASP A 68 -34.14 11.24 -7.14
N LEU A 69 -33.05 10.56 -7.51
CA LEU A 69 -32.44 9.43 -6.82
C LEU A 69 -33.38 8.23 -6.60
N SER A 70 -34.52 8.19 -7.29
CA SER A 70 -35.51 7.10 -7.17
C SER A 70 -35.03 5.79 -7.78
N PHE A 71 -34.08 5.88 -8.72
CA PHE A 71 -33.55 4.75 -9.44
C PHE A 71 -32.04 4.89 -9.63
N ILE A 72 -31.33 3.85 -9.21
CA ILE A 72 -29.89 3.71 -9.37
C ILE A 72 -29.62 2.28 -9.79
N CYS A 73 -28.81 2.09 -10.82
CA CYS A 73 -28.44 0.77 -11.31
C CYS A 73 -26.99 0.74 -11.76
N THR A 74 -26.42 -0.46 -11.74
CA THR A 74 -25.11 -0.78 -12.33
C THR A 74 -25.17 -2.11 -13.08
N ASP A 75 -24.41 -2.20 -14.18
CA ASP A 75 -24.18 -3.37 -15.02
C ASP A 75 -25.50 -4.12 -15.33
N VAL A 76 -25.63 -5.37 -14.87
CA VAL A 76 -26.83 -6.22 -15.04
C VAL A 76 -28.15 -5.56 -14.61
N GLN A 77 -28.12 -4.63 -13.65
CA GLN A 77 -29.32 -3.94 -13.19
C GLN A 77 -29.79 -2.87 -14.18
N CYS A 78 -28.88 -2.33 -14.99
CA CYS A 78 -29.19 -1.34 -16.04
C CYS A 78 -29.48 -2.00 -17.38
N ASN A 79 -28.88 -3.16 -17.63
CA ASN A 79 -28.99 -3.93 -18.86
C ASN A 79 -28.69 -5.41 -18.58
N GLU A 80 -29.72 -6.27 -18.61
CA GLU A 80 -29.62 -7.71 -18.32
C GLU A 80 -28.62 -8.46 -19.24
N GLY A 81 -28.20 -7.86 -20.37
CA GLY A 81 -27.21 -8.44 -21.29
C GLY A 81 -25.76 -8.04 -21.03
N SER A 82 -25.48 -7.10 -20.11
CA SER A 82 -24.12 -6.68 -19.77
C SER A 82 -23.75 -7.21 -18.39
N GLU A 83 -23.21 -8.43 -18.32
CA GLU A 83 -22.61 -8.98 -17.07
C GLU A 83 -21.11 -8.72 -16.97
N ARG A 84 -20.62 -7.81 -17.81
CA ARG A 84 -19.19 -7.56 -18.01
C ARG A 84 -18.53 -7.05 -16.74
N PHE A 85 -19.19 -6.16 -16.02
CA PHE A 85 -18.67 -5.52 -14.83
C PHE A 85 -19.39 -5.99 -13.56
N ARG A 86 -19.88 -7.23 -13.58
CA ARG A 86 -20.66 -7.80 -12.48
C ARG A 86 -19.89 -7.68 -11.17
N ASP A 87 -20.52 -7.07 -10.17
CA ASP A 87 -19.97 -6.78 -8.84
C ASP A 87 -18.73 -5.84 -8.81
N ARG A 88 -18.34 -5.27 -9.96
CA ARG A 88 -17.14 -4.42 -10.10
C ARG A 88 -17.41 -2.93 -10.26
N LEU A 89 -18.65 -2.53 -10.60
CA LEU A 89 -19.02 -1.11 -10.70
C LEU A 89 -19.55 -0.59 -9.37
N LYS A 90 -19.05 0.59 -8.97
CA LYS A 90 -19.62 1.40 -7.89
C LYS A 90 -19.90 2.78 -8.44
N LEU A 91 -21.12 3.25 -8.24
CA LEU A 91 -21.54 4.57 -8.68
C LEU A 91 -21.73 5.46 -7.44
N ASP A 92 -21.00 6.57 -7.37
CA ASP A 92 -21.11 7.51 -6.27
C ASP A 92 -22.40 8.33 -6.42
N HIS A 93 -23.32 8.26 -5.45
CA HIS A 93 -24.63 8.90 -5.58
C HIS A 93 -24.61 10.42 -5.35
N GLN A 94 -23.51 10.98 -4.84
CA GLN A 94 -23.36 12.41 -4.56
C GLN A 94 -22.71 13.17 -5.71
N THR A 95 -21.79 12.49 -6.41
CA THR A 95 -21.04 13.08 -7.53
C THR A 95 -21.45 12.48 -8.88
N GLY A 96 -21.97 11.25 -8.90
CA GLY A 96 -22.19 10.50 -10.14
C GLY A 96 -20.92 9.93 -10.75
N SER A 97 -19.80 9.94 -10.02
CA SER A 97 -18.53 9.35 -10.46
C SER A 97 -18.61 7.83 -10.47
N LEU A 98 -18.01 7.21 -11.49
CA LEU A 98 -18.03 5.75 -11.68
C LEU A 98 -16.69 5.16 -11.27
N THR A 99 -16.71 4.22 -10.32
CA THR A 99 -15.55 3.41 -9.96
C THR A 99 -15.67 2.01 -10.55
N ILE A 100 -14.60 1.56 -11.19
CA ILE A 100 -14.43 0.21 -11.72
C ILE A 100 -13.33 -0.46 -10.88
N THR A 101 -13.70 -1.48 -10.11
CA THR A 101 -12.76 -2.24 -9.29
C THR A 101 -12.22 -3.45 -10.03
N ASN A 102 -11.00 -3.87 -9.71
CA ASN A 102 -10.34 -5.02 -10.33
C ASN A 102 -10.43 -4.95 -11.86
N ILE A 103 -9.92 -3.85 -12.43
CA ILE A 103 -9.96 -3.60 -13.86
C ILE A 103 -9.04 -4.58 -14.59
N THR A 104 -9.47 -5.08 -15.75
CA THR A 104 -8.72 -6.04 -16.56
C THR A 104 -8.40 -5.46 -17.92
N THR A 105 -7.46 -6.07 -18.66
CA THR A 105 -7.09 -5.63 -20.01
C THR A 105 -8.28 -5.50 -20.95
N THR A 106 -9.27 -6.38 -20.78
CA THR A 106 -10.51 -6.34 -21.56
C THR A 106 -11.26 -5.03 -21.36
N ASP A 107 -11.24 -4.45 -20.15
CA ASP A 107 -11.99 -3.24 -19.76
C ASP A 107 -11.38 -1.94 -20.29
N SER A 108 -10.31 -2.04 -21.09
CA SER A 108 -9.78 -0.90 -21.83
C SER A 108 -10.79 -0.41 -22.86
N GLY A 109 -10.88 0.91 -23.01
CA GLY A 109 -11.78 1.54 -23.96
C GLY A 109 -12.25 2.90 -23.49
N ASP A 110 -13.19 3.46 -24.25
CA ASP A 110 -13.75 4.76 -23.99
C ASP A 110 -15.06 4.63 -23.21
N TYR A 111 -15.13 5.36 -22.10
CA TYR A 111 -16.29 5.45 -21.25
C TYR A 111 -16.97 6.79 -21.49
N GLU A 112 -18.25 6.75 -21.81
CA GLU A 112 -19.03 7.95 -22.08
C GLU A 112 -19.96 8.25 -20.90
N LEU A 113 -19.84 9.46 -20.39
CA LEU A 113 -20.74 10.04 -19.38
C LEU A 113 -21.70 10.99 -20.07
N LYS A 114 -23.00 10.76 -19.89
CA LYS A 114 -24.06 11.69 -20.27
C LYS A 114 -24.76 12.21 -19.02
N ILE A 115 -24.75 13.53 -18.84
CA ILE A 115 -25.45 14.25 -17.78
C ILE A 115 -26.62 14.98 -18.44
N ILE A 116 -27.84 14.60 -18.09
CA ILE A 116 -29.07 15.07 -18.73
C ILE A 116 -29.83 15.91 -17.72
N SER A 117 -30.00 17.19 -18.03
CA SER A 117 -30.87 18.10 -17.30
C SER A 117 -32.16 18.34 -18.09
N SER A 118 -33.09 19.09 -17.52
CA SER A 118 -34.35 19.46 -18.19
C SER A 118 -34.15 20.20 -19.53
N ASN A 119 -33.05 20.93 -19.68
CA ASN A 119 -32.82 21.83 -20.83
C ASN A 119 -31.49 21.58 -21.57
N SER A 120 -30.66 20.65 -21.11
CA SER A 120 -29.34 20.40 -21.71
C SER A 120 -28.86 18.97 -21.51
N ILE A 121 -27.96 18.53 -22.40
CA ILE A 121 -27.21 17.29 -22.26
C ILE A 121 -25.74 17.67 -22.31
N SER A 122 -24.96 17.24 -21.32
CA SER A 122 -23.51 17.35 -21.31
C SER A 122 -22.91 15.96 -21.45
N GLU A 123 -21.98 15.82 -22.38
CA GLU A 123 -21.30 14.55 -22.66
C GLU A 123 -19.81 14.68 -22.37
N LYS A 124 -19.21 13.65 -21.78
CA LYS A 124 -17.77 13.56 -21.52
C LYS A 124 -17.27 12.16 -21.85
N THR A 125 -16.13 12.10 -22.50
CA THR A 125 -15.46 10.83 -22.82
C THR A 125 -14.20 10.67 -21.98
N PHE A 126 -14.01 9.48 -21.44
CA PHE A 126 -12.86 9.08 -20.64
C PHE A 126 -12.21 7.87 -21.30
N SER A 127 -10.96 8.02 -21.74
CA SER A 127 -10.21 6.89 -22.28
C SER A 127 -9.45 6.19 -21.16
N VAL A 128 -9.67 4.88 -21.02
CA VAL A 128 -8.99 4.02 -20.04
C VAL A 128 -8.15 3.00 -20.79
N THR A 129 -6.84 3.00 -20.53
CA THR A 129 -5.90 2.04 -21.10
C THR A 129 -5.35 1.17 -19.98
N VAL A 130 -5.58 -0.14 -20.07
CA VAL A 130 -5.10 -1.11 -19.10
C VAL A 130 -3.89 -1.84 -19.70
N HIS A 131 -2.74 -1.74 -19.05
CA HIS A 131 -1.54 -2.42 -19.49
C HIS A 131 -1.55 -3.88 -19.06
N ASP A 132 -1.30 -4.77 -20.03
CA ASP A 132 -1.08 -6.18 -19.77
C ASP A 132 0.36 -6.39 -19.29
N VAL A 133 0.49 -7.03 -18.13
CA VAL A 133 1.77 -7.50 -17.61
C VAL A 133 1.65 -9.01 -17.42
N PRO A 134 2.61 -9.79 -17.94
CA PRO A 134 2.64 -11.23 -17.75
C PRO A 134 2.40 -11.60 -16.28
N ALA A 135 1.60 -12.62 -16.02
CA ALA A 135 1.17 -12.95 -14.66
C ALA A 135 2.35 -13.13 -13.68
N ALA A 136 3.47 -13.71 -14.14
CA ALA A 136 4.68 -13.88 -13.34
C ALA A 136 5.32 -12.54 -12.94
N GLU A 137 5.48 -11.62 -13.88
CA GLU A 137 6.03 -10.28 -13.62
C GLU A 137 5.10 -9.44 -12.75
N ARG A 138 3.79 -9.60 -12.92
CA ARG A 138 2.78 -8.95 -12.08
C ARG A 138 2.86 -9.40 -10.64
N ASP A 139 2.99 -10.69 -10.41
CA ASP A 139 3.13 -11.23 -9.05
C ASP A 139 4.39 -10.69 -8.39
N GLU A 140 5.51 -10.65 -9.11
CA GLU A 140 6.74 -10.03 -8.60
C GLU A 140 6.60 -8.53 -8.37
N MET A 141 5.82 -7.81 -9.18
CA MET A 141 5.56 -6.38 -9.02
C MET A 141 4.68 -6.09 -7.80
N LYS A 142 3.55 -6.80 -7.65
CA LYS A 142 2.55 -6.55 -6.62
C LYS A 142 2.84 -7.23 -5.30
N ARG A 143 3.48 -8.40 -5.30
CA ARG A 143 3.82 -9.16 -4.09
C ARG A 143 5.33 -9.14 -3.88
N LYS A 144 5.77 -8.32 -2.93
CA LYS A 144 7.18 -8.20 -2.57
C LYS A 144 7.47 -9.05 -1.34
N SER A 145 8.44 -9.95 -1.45
CA SER A 145 8.99 -10.72 -0.33
C SER A 145 10.45 -10.37 -0.15
N VAL A 146 10.81 -9.85 1.03
CA VAL A 146 12.20 -9.48 1.38
C VAL A 146 12.57 -10.00 2.76
N LYS A 147 13.87 -10.13 3.03
CA LYS A 147 14.34 -10.44 4.38
C LYS A 147 14.48 -9.18 5.20
N GLU A 148 14.28 -9.30 6.50
CA GLU A 148 14.54 -8.22 7.44
C GLU A 148 15.97 -7.67 7.27
N GLY A 149 16.08 -6.34 7.24
CA GLY A 149 17.31 -5.61 6.95
C GLY A 149 17.52 -5.27 5.47
N GLU A 150 16.83 -5.95 4.54
CA GLU A 150 16.89 -5.62 3.11
C GLU A 150 16.01 -4.41 2.78
N SER A 151 16.15 -3.89 1.57
CA SER A 151 15.32 -2.81 1.03
C SER A 151 14.26 -3.36 0.10
N VAL A 152 13.08 -2.73 0.08
CA VAL A 152 12.00 -3.02 -0.87
C VAL A 152 11.58 -1.74 -1.57
N THR A 153 11.35 -1.82 -2.87
CA THR A 153 10.83 -0.72 -3.69
C THR A 153 9.48 -1.12 -4.28
N LEU A 154 8.48 -0.28 -4.05
CA LEU A 154 7.15 -0.35 -4.64
C LEU A 154 7.11 0.63 -5.79
N ASP A 155 7.14 0.09 -7.00
CA ASP A 155 7.08 0.88 -8.22
C ASP A 155 5.64 0.98 -8.70
N PRO A 156 5.09 2.19 -8.85
CA PRO A 156 3.82 2.39 -9.52
C PRO A 156 3.83 1.80 -10.93
N GLY A 157 4.94 1.85 -11.68
CA GLY A 157 4.94 1.46 -13.10
C GLY A 157 4.17 2.45 -13.99
N VAL A 158 3.86 3.64 -13.48
CA VAL A 158 3.28 4.77 -14.22
C VAL A 158 4.10 6.00 -13.89
N MET A 159 4.41 6.83 -14.89
CA MET A 159 5.09 8.12 -14.65
C MET A 159 4.15 9.10 -13.98
N LYS A 160 4.66 9.85 -12.99
CA LYS A 160 3.88 10.92 -12.35
C LYS A 160 3.65 12.06 -13.35
N ASN A 161 2.38 12.37 -13.64
CA ASN A 161 2.08 13.64 -14.30
C ASN A 161 2.25 14.78 -13.29
N PRO A 162 2.66 15.98 -13.73
CA PRO A 162 2.85 17.13 -12.84
C PRO A 162 1.63 17.40 -11.95
N ASN A 163 0.43 17.30 -12.55
CA ASN A 163 -0.85 17.62 -11.94
C ASN A 163 -1.44 16.53 -11.03
N ASP A 164 -0.77 15.39 -10.92
CA ASP A 164 -1.28 14.28 -10.12
C ASP A 164 -0.81 14.37 -8.66
N LEU A 165 -1.75 14.23 -7.74
CA LEU A 165 -1.48 13.99 -6.32
C LEU A 165 -1.26 12.49 -6.11
N MET A 166 -0.16 12.12 -5.46
CA MET A 166 0.14 10.72 -5.14
C MET A 166 0.27 10.54 -3.64
N THR A 167 -0.55 9.67 -3.07
CA THR A 167 -0.56 9.39 -1.63
C THR A 167 -0.41 7.89 -1.38
N TRP A 168 0.52 7.53 -0.51
CA TRP A 168 0.80 6.17 -0.07
C TRP A 168 0.21 5.92 1.31
N TYR A 169 -0.47 4.79 1.43
CA TYR A 169 -1.06 4.30 2.66
C TYR A 169 -0.49 2.94 3.01
N LEU A 170 -0.35 2.67 4.31
CA LEU A 170 -0.07 1.36 4.85
C LEU A 170 -1.18 0.99 5.84
N ASN A 171 -1.96 -0.04 5.51
CA ASN A 171 -3.14 -0.42 6.28
C ASN A 171 -4.04 0.81 6.59
N ASP A 172 -4.34 1.59 5.56
CA ASP A 172 -5.16 2.82 5.59
C ASP A 172 -4.56 4.02 6.34
N ILE A 173 -3.32 3.92 6.81
CA ILE A 173 -2.61 5.04 7.43
C ILE A 173 -1.75 5.73 6.37
N CYS A 174 -1.93 7.04 6.16
CA CYS A 174 -1.07 7.82 5.26
C CYS A 174 0.37 7.81 5.77
N ILE A 175 1.30 7.36 4.92
CA ILE A 175 2.72 7.27 5.22
C ILE A 175 3.57 8.19 4.34
N ALA A 176 3.08 8.57 3.17
CA ALA A 176 3.80 9.46 2.28
C ALA A 176 2.86 10.16 1.28
N GLU A 177 3.19 11.37 0.90
CA GLU A 177 2.42 12.15 -0.08
C GLU A 177 3.34 12.99 -0.96
N ILE A 178 2.99 13.13 -2.23
CA ILE A 178 3.59 14.05 -3.18
C ILE A 178 2.49 14.97 -3.73
N SER A 179 2.45 16.22 -3.28
CA SER A 179 1.49 17.22 -3.72
C SER A 179 2.03 18.15 -4.81
N GLU A 180 1.11 18.89 -5.45
CA GLU A 180 1.42 20.05 -6.28
C GLU A 180 1.79 21.30 -5.46
N GLU A 181 2.25 22.33 -6.17
CA GLU A 181 3.11 23.38 -5.68
C GLU A 181 2.59 24.25 -4.52
N PRO A 182 3.46 24.60 -3.55
CA PRO A 182 4.89 24.26 -3.50
C PRO A 182 5.06 22.75 -3.23
N ARG A 183 5.84 22.05 -4.08
CA ARG A 183 5.92 20.58 -4.12
C ARG A 183 6.28 20.06 -2.73
N MET A 184 5.28 19.59 -1.99
CA MET A 184 5.50 19.08 -0.66
C MET A 184 5.63 17.57 -0.77
N ILE A 185 6.86 17.09 -0.55
CA ILE A 185 7.08 15.68 -0.30
C ILE A 185 6.95 15.48 1.19
N CYS A 186 5.94 14.73 1.57
CA CYS A 186 5.66 14.40 2.93
C CYS A 186 6.00 12.92 3.14
N THR A 187 6.74 12.59 4.20
CA THR A 187 7.06 11.20 4.58
C THR A 187 6.94 11.01 6.10
N ASP A 188 6.34 9.89 6.50
CA ASP A 188 6.27 9.36 7.87
C ASP A 188 5.91 10.44 8.92
N VAL A 189 6.90 10.91 9.68
CA VAL A 189 6.78 11.93 10.73
C VAL A 189 6.15 13.24 10.21
N HIS A 190 6.38 13.60 8.95
CA HIS A 190 5.86 14.84 8.36
C HIS A 190 4.36 14.77 8.06
N CYS A 191 3.78 13.58 7.84
CA CYS A 191 2.40 13.44 7.34
C CYS A 191 1.36 13.14 8.40
N ASN A 192 1.75 12.58 9.55
CA ASN A 192 0.77 12.08 10.50
C ASN A 192 1.00 12.46 11.97
N ASN A 193 2.01 13.27 12.31
CA ASN A 193 2.33 13.62 13.72
C ASN A 193 2.33 12.38 14.67
N GLY A 194 2.57 11.18 14.12
CA GLY A 194 1.98 9.95 14.65
C GLY A 194 2.60 8.73 14.00
N THR A 195 3.41 8.03 14.79
CA THR A 195 4.27 6.89 14.45
C THR A 195 5.52 7.29 13.68
N GLU A 196 6.65 7.43 14.38
CA GLU A 196 8.00 7.50 13.78
C GLU A 196 8.42 6.14 13.19
N ARG A 197 7.52 5.49 12.45
CA ARG A 197 7.64 4.08 12.08
C ARG A 197 8.75 3.88 11.06
N PHE A 198 8.84 4.79 10.08
CA PHE A 198 9.81 4.73 8.99
C PHE A 198 10.85 5.85 9.05
N ARG A 199 11.06 6.45 10.22
CA ARG A 199 12.06 7.49 10.45
C ARG A 199 13.40 7.09 9.83
N ASP A 200 13.90 7.94 8.94
CA ASP A 200 15.15 7.79 8.18
C ASP A 200 15.23 6.57 7.23
N ARG A 201 14.12 5.85 7.02
CA ARG A 201 14.08 4.62 6.21
C ARG A 201 13.18 4.70 4.99
N LEU A 202 12.27 5.66 4.94
CA LEU A 202 11.34 5.87 3.83
C LEU A 202 11.92 6.86 2.81
N ASN A 203 11.94 6.48 1.54
CA ASN A 203 12.32 7.36 0.44
C ASN A 203 11.24 7.33 -0.63
N LEU A 204 10.83 8.52 -1.08
CA LEU A 204 9.80 8.69 -2.10
C LEU A 204 10.38 9.40 -3.31
N ALA A 205 10.44 8.70 -4.44
CA ALA A 205 10.98 9.23 -5.68
C ALA A 205 9.99 10.23 -6.32
N HIS A 206 10.40 11.50 -6.43
CA HIS A 206 9.49 12.56 -6.88
C HIS A 206 9.01 12.43 -8.34
N GLN A 207 9.79 11.80 -9.22
CA GLN A 207 9.50 11.69 -10.66
C GLN A 207 8.55 10.53 -10.98
N THR A 208 8.70 9.43 -10.26
CA THR A 208 7.97 8.19 -10.53
C THR A 208 6.89 7.91 -9.49
N GLY A 209 6.97 8.52 -8.31
CA GLY A 209 6.14 8.15 -7.17
C GLY A 209 6.55 6.85 -6.48
N SER A 210 7.69 6.25 -6.86
CA SER A 210 8.14 4.98 -6.30
C SER A 210 8.53 5.12 -4.83
N LEU A 211 7.99 4.23 -3.99
CA LEU A 211 8.23 4.22 -2.55
C LEU A 211 9.29 3.16 -2.23
N THR A 212 10.38 3.57 -1.62
CA THR A 212 11.43 2.66 -1.15
C THR A 212 11.50 2.66 0.37
N ILE A 213 11.46 1.47 0.95
CA ILE A 213 11.67 1.24 2.38
C ILE A 213 13.01 0.54 2.53
N THR A 214 13.94 1.18 3.24
CA THR A 214 15.25 0.62 3.54
C THR A 214 15.28 -0.02 4.92
N ASN A 215 16.19 -0.96 5.13
CA ASN A 215 16.37 -1.65 6.42
C ASN A 215 15.01 -2.12 6.99
N THR A 216 14.30 -2.91 6.18
CA THR A 216 12.94 -3.37 6.47
C THR A 216 12.89 -4.18 7.75
N ARG A 217 11.77 -4.10 8.46
CA ARG A 217 11.48 -4.87 9.68
C ARG A 217 10.30 -5.79 9.42
N THR A 218 10.19 -6.88 10.18
CA THR A 218 8.99 -7.75 10.12
C THR A 218 7.68 -6.98 10.30
N THR A 219 7.72 -5.95 11.15
CA THR A 219 6.60 -5.03 11.39
C THR A 219 6.23 -4.18 10.18
N ASP A 220 7.10 -4.03 9.17
CA ASP A 220 6.80 -3.26 7.96
C ASP A 220 5.94 -4.06 6.95
N SER A 221 5.66 -5.34 7.22
CA SER A 221 4.76 -6.13 6.39
C SER A 221 3.34 -5.56 6.41
N GLY A 222 2.62 -5.66 5.28
CA GLY A 222 1.24 -5.20 5.19
C GLY A 222 0.76 -4.94 3.75
N LEU A 223 -0.43 -4.37 3.67
CA LEU A 223 -1.02 -3.90 2.42
C LEU A 223 -0.68 -2.43 2.24
N TYR A 224 0.09 -2.15 1.20
CA TYR A 224 0.44 -0.81 0.77
C TYR A 224 -0.51 -0.39 -0.34
N THR A 225 -1.16 0.74 -0.19
CA THR A 225 -2.09 1.28 -1.19
C THR A 225 -1.57 2.61 -1.70
N LEU A 226 -1.41 2.72 -3.00
CA LEU A 226 -1.11 3.96 -3.69
C LEU A 226 -2.42 4.51 -4.27
N GLN A 227 -2.69 5.78 -3.97
CA GLN A 227 -3.75 6.55 -4.58
C GLN A 227 -3.15 7.63 -5.47
N ILE A 228 -3.50 7.61 -6.75
CA ILE A 228 -3.14 8.63 -7.74
C ILE A 228 -4.40 9.41 -8.05
N ILE A 229 -4.43 10.70 -7.75
CA ILE A 229 -5.60 11.56 -7.96
C ILE A 229 -5.24 12.61 -9.00
N SER A 230 -6.01 12.62 -10.07
CA SER A 230 -6.00 13.64 -11.11
C SER A 230 -7.33 14.36 -11.15
N SER A 231 -7.47 15.35 -12.03
CA SER A 231 -8.69 16.15 -12.17
C SER A 231 -9.87 15.36 -12.78
N ARG A 232 -9.58 14.35 -13.62
CA ARG A 232 -10.60 13.54 -14.31
C ARG A 232 -10.75 12.12 -13.78
N PHE A 233 -9.76 11.62 -13.06
CA PHE A 233 -9.77 10.26 -12.57
C PHE A 233 -9.00 10.08 -11.27
N SER A 234 -9.25 8.96 -10.61
CA SER A 234 -8.40 8.46 -9.53
C SER A 234 -8.07 7.00 -9.75
N ILE A 235 -6.86 6.60 -9.40
CA ILE A 235 -6.39 5.22 -9.51
C ILE A 235 -6.01 4.76 -8.10
N ILE A 236 -6.44 3.56 -7.75
CA ILE A 236 -6.05 2.86 -6.53
C ILE A 236 -5.30 1.61 -6.94
N ARG A 237 -4.06 1.50 -6.46
CA ARG A 237 -3.17 0.37 -6.69
C ARG A 237 -2.71 -0.20 -5.37
N SER A 238 -2.66 -1.52 -5.27
CA SER A 238 -2.30 -2.20 -4.03
C SER A 238 -1.09 -3.12 -4.22
N PHE A 239 -0.23 -3.13 -3.21
CA PHE A 239 0.98 -3.96 -3.12
C PHE A 239 0.98 -4.71 -1.78
N SER A 240 1.31 -5.99 -1.82
CA SER A 240 1.50 -6.81 -0.63
C SER A 240 2.99 -6.93 -0.34
N VAL A 241 3.41 -6.51 0.86
CA VAL A 241 4.80 -6.63 1.30
C VAL A 241 4.86 -7.62 2.46
N ILE A 242 5.74 -8.61 2.32
CA ILE A 242 6.05 -9.60 3.34
C ILE A 242 7.53 -9.49 3.68
N VAL A 243 7.83 -9.17 4.94
CA VAL A 243 9.19 -9.13 5.47
C VAL A 243 9.41 -10.33 6.37
N THR A 244 10.26 -11.26 5.94
CA THR A 244 10.60 -12.44 6.74
C THR A 244 11.74 -12.12 7.69
N GLY A 245 11.51 -12.33 8.99
CA GLY A 245 12.53 -12.10 10.02
C GLY A 245 13.75 -13.01 9.82
N VAL A 246 14.93 -12.47 10.04
CA VAL A 246 16.16 -13.26 10.10
C VAL A 246 16.25 -13.86 11.50
N TYR A 247 15.43 -14.86 11.81
CA TYR A 247 15.77 -15.77 12.91
C TYR A 247 17.14 -16.31 12.57
N LEU A 248 18.15 -16.04 13.39
CA LEU A 248 19.57 -16.40 13.20
C LEU A 248 19.73 -17.72 12.41
N SER A 249 19.67 -17.63 11.09
CA SER A 249 19.35 -18.79 10.25
C SER A 249 20.61 -19.62 10.00
N GLY A 250 21.72 -19.19 10.60
CA GLY A 250 23.02 -19.86 10.61
C GLY A 250 23.39 -20.46 11.96
N LEU A 251 22.53 -20.39 12.98
CA LEU A 251 22.78 -21.09 14.25
C LEU A 251 21.98 -22.38 14.27
N SER A 252 22.68 -23.50 14.36
CA SER A 252 22.07 -24.79 14.68
C SER A 252 21.29 -24.69 15.99
N ALA A 253 20.28 -25.54 16.16
CA ALA A 253 19.53 -25.65 17.42
C ALA A 253 20.47 -25.80 18.65
N GLY A 254 21.62 -26.46 18.47
CA GLY A 254 22.66 -26.59 19.50
C GLY A 254 23.36 -25.28 19.86
N GLN A 255 23.58 -24.37 18.89
CA GLN A 255 24.19 -23.06 19.16
C GLN A 255 23.21 -22.13 19.88
N ILE A 256 21.93 -22.16 19.53
CA ILE A 256 20.89 -21.39 20.23
C ILE A 256 20.76 -21.88 21.67
N ALA A 257 20.66 -23.20 21.86
CA ALA A 257 20.63 -23.80 23.20
C ALA A 257 21.89 -23.47 24.01
N GLY A 258 23.07 -23.45 23.36
CA GLY A 258 24.34 -23.07 23.99
C GLY A 258 24.38 -21.61 24.45
N ILE A 259 23.90 -20.67 23.62
CA ILE A 259 23.84 -19.25 23.98
C ILE A 259 22.88 -19.03 25.16
N CYS A 260 21.71 -19.67 25.14
CA CYS A 260 20.75 -19.60 26.24
C CYS A 260 21.33 -20.19 27.55
N ALA A 261 21.99 -21.35 27.48
CA ALA A 261 22.63 -21.97 28.64
C ALA A 261 23.74 -21.10 29.23
N ALA A 262 24.58 -20.49 28.37
CA ALA A 262 25.63 -19.57 28.80
C ALA A 262 25.06 -18.32 29.48
N ALA A 263 24.01 -17.72 28.93
CA ALA A 263 23.34 -16.56 29.51
C ALA A 263 22.75 -16.88 30.89
N ILE A 264 22.09 -18.03 31.05
CA ILE A 264 21.53 -18.49 32.33
C ILE A 264 22.65 -18.69 33.37
N LEU A 265 23.77 -19.32 32.98
CA LEU A 265 24.91 -19.52 33.88
C LEU A 265 25.53 -18.18 34.33
N LEU A 266 25.62 -17.19 33.44
CA LEU A 266 26.10 -15.86 33.78
C LEU A 266 25.17 -15.14 34.77
N ILE A 267 23.85 -15.24 34.58
CA ILE A 267 22.86 -14.69 35.51
C ILE A 267 22.97 -15.37 36.89
N MET A 268 23.11 -16.70 36.91
CA MET A 268 23.31 -17.45 38.15
C MET A 268 24.59 -17.04 38.87
N ALA A 269 25.72 -16.94 38.15
CA ALA A 269 26.99 -16.49 38.72
C ALA A 269 26.91 -15.06 39.27
N ALA A 270 26.27 -14.14 38.53
CA ALA A 270 26.04 -12.78 38.98
C ALA A 270 25.17 -12.74 40.26
N SER A 271 24.11 -13.55 40.32
CA SER A 271 23.24 -13.64 41.51
C SER A 271 24.00 -14.16 42.75
N VAL A 272 24.89 -15.15 42.57
CA VAL A 272 25.76 -15.67 43.64
C VAL A 272 26.77 -14.61 44.08
N CYS A 273 27.39 -13.90 43.14
CA CYS A 273 28.29 -12.78 43.44
C CYS A 273 27.59 -11.67 44.23
N VAL A 274 26.37 -11.28 43.82
CA VAL A 274 25.54 -10.30 44.54
C VAL A 274 25.18 -10.80 45.94
N PHE A 275 24.80 -12.08 46.07
CA PHE A 275 24.51 -12.69 47.37
C PHE A 275 25.74 -12.68 48.30
N TYR A 276 26.92 -13.03 47.79
CA TYR A 276 28.17 -12.97 48.54
C TYR A 276 28.53 -11.54 48.93
N PHE A 277 28.37 -10.57 48.03
CA PHE A 277 28.57 -9.15 48.32
C PHE A 277 27.61 -8.66 49.41
N TYR A 278 26.33 -9.04 49.33
CA TYR A 278 25.32 -8.72 50.32
C TYR A 278 25.66 -9.33 51.70
N LYS A 279 26.04 -10.62 51.74
CA LYS A 279 26.50 -11.27 52.97
C LYS A 279 27.77 -10.62 53.54
N CYS A 280 28.74 -10.24 52.71
CA CYS A 280 29.93 -9.52 53.16
C CYS A 280 29.61 -8.12 53.69
N GLN A 281 28.67 -7.40 53.07
CA GLN A 281 28.15 -6.12 53.57
C GLN A 281 27.46 -6.29 54.93
N VAL A 282 26.61 -7.31 55.09
CA VAL A 282 25.93 -7.62 56.36
C VAL A 282 26.95 -8.02 57.44
N LYS A 283 28.01 -8.76 57.08
CA LYS A 283 29.08 -9.13 58.02
C LYS A 283 29.95 -7.94 58.45
N ARG A 284 30.05 -6.89 57.63
CA ARG A 284 30.66 -5.59 58.03
C ARG A 284 29.72 -4.69 58.84
N LYS A 285 28.39 -4.92 58.79
CA LYS A 285 27.36 -4.12 59.45
C LYS A 285 26.65 -4.82 60.62
N GLY A 286 27.23 -5.91 61.16
CA GLY A 286 26.95 -6.29 62.53
C GLY A 286 27.91 -5.47 63.40
N GLU A 287 27.60 -4.23 63.76
CA GLU A 287 26.51 -3.89 64.68
C GLU A 287 25.47 -2.87 64.14
N TYR A 288 24.24 -2.98 64.64
CA TYR A 288 23.04 -2.11 64.50
C TYR A 288 21.93 -2.54 63.50
N TYR A 289 21.06 -3.38 64.07
CA TYR A 289 19.60 -3.60 63.90
C TYR A 289 18.96 -4.22 62.64
N ILE A 290 18.04 -5.12 63.00
CA ILE A 290 17.06 -5.92 62.27
C ILE A 290 16.05 -5.02 61.53
N SER A 291 15.77 -5.31 60.25
CA SER A 291 14.41 -5.23 59.69
C SER A 291 14.26 -5.94 58.33
N ASP A 292 13.36 -6.93 58.37
CA ASP A 292 12.42 -7.39 57.34
C ASP A 292 12.92 -7.97 56.00
N GLY A 293 13.29 -9.25 56.04
CA GLY A 293 13.61 -10.09 54.89
C GLY A 293 12.40 -10.79 54.27
N LYS A 294 11.38 -10.04 53.83
CA LYS A 294 10.20 -10.61 53.13
C LYS A 294 9.88 -10.06 51.73
N SER A 295 10.56 -9.01 51.23
CA SER A 295 10.19 -8.41 49.93
C SER A 295 11.01 -8.88 48.72
N VAL A 296 12.24 -9.39 48.90
CA VAL A 296 13.16 -9.63 47.76
C VAL A 296 12.99 -11.01 47.13
N PHE A 297 12.58 -12.02 47.91
CA PHE A 297 12.37 -13.39 47.41
C PHE A 297 11.08 -13.54 46.59
N SER A 298 10.06 -12.72 46.82
CA SER A 298 8.83 -12.76 46.01
C SER A 298 9.03 -12.16 44.62
N LEU A 299 9.85 -11.10 44.51
CA LEU A 299 10.13 -10.40 43.25
C LEU A 299 11.05 -11.19 42.31
N SER A 300 12.03 -11.95 42.84
CA SER A 300 12.92 -12.76 42.00
C SER A 300 12.23 -13.99 41.43
N LEU A 301 11.36 -14.63 42.22
CA LEU A 301 10.61 -15.80 41.78
C LEU A 301 9.53 -15.40 40.74
N SER A 302 8.86 -14.26 40.92
CA SER A 302 7.86 -13.76 39.96
C SER A 302 8.47 -13.39 38.61
N LEU A 303 9.68 -12.79 38.59
CA LEU A 303 10.38 -12.45 37.35
C LEU A 303 10.85 -13.70 36.59
N SER A 304 11.25 -14.74 37.32
CA SER A 304 11.68 -16.01 36.71
C SER A 304 10.52 -16.80 36.09
N LEU A 305 9.33 -16.78 36.73
CA LEU A 305 8.13 -17.42 36.18
C LEU A 305 7.60 -16.67 34.95
N SER A 306 7.60 -15.34 34.96
CA SER A 306 7.12 -14.55 33.82
C SER A 306 7.97 -14.72 32.56
N LEU A 307 9.29 -14.93 32.72
CA LEU A 307 10.19 -15.20 31.59
C LEU A 307 9.99 -16.60 30.99
N SER A 308 9.54 -17.58 31.79
CA SER A 308 9.31 -18.95 31.34
C SER A 308 7.99 -19.15 30.58
N LEU A 309 6.99 -18.28 30.78
CA LEU A 309 5.71 -18.34 30.06
C LEU A 309 5.69 -17.52 28.74
N SER A 310 6.75 -16.75 28.46
CA SER A 310 6.86 -15.86 27.30
C SER A 310 7.88 -16.34 26.25
N LEU A 311 8.34 -17.59 26.37
CA LEU A 311 9.23 -18.32 25.46
C LEU A 311 8.49 -19.47 24.79
#